data_AF-A0A6N7FTK2-F1
#
_entry.id   AF-A0A6N7FTK2-F1
#
_cell.length_a   1.000
_cell.length_b   1.000
_cell.length_c   1.000
_cell.angle_alpha   90.00
_cell.angle_beta   90.00
_cell.angle_gamma   90.00
#
_symmetry.space_group_name_H-M   'P 1'
#
loop_
_entity.id
_entity.type
_entity.pdbx_description
1 polymer ?
#
loop_
_entity_poly.entity_id
_entity_poly.type
_entity_poly.pdbx_seq_one_letter_code
_entity_poly.pdbx_strand_id
1 'polypeptide(L)'
;MIEDNPQMADFFVQSQGQSLTDSFFATSMVMLALVTAGFSISSTLRLRSEESAGRAEPILATPTGRVAWAASHLVMATLGTVVTIAAAGLGVGVAYAVATGDAGQVPRMLGAALATVPAVLVLVGVAVALFGMVPQAAPAAWAGLAVAAVIGLLGEVLRLPEWVRLVSPLEHVPAVPAEDLALVPLVLLTLVAAGLFAAGLSAFRARDLHTG
;
A
#
# COMPACT_ATOMS: atom_id res chain seq x y z
N MET A 1 -17.64 33.14 -14.52
CA MET A 1 -16.59 33.11 -13.47
C MET A 1 -15.27 32.47 -13.92
N ILE A 2 -15.22 31.72 -15.04
CA ILE A 2 -13.95 31.25 -15.67
C ILE A 2 -13.44 32.23 -16.75
N GLU A 3 -14.28 33.13 -17.25
CA GLU A 3 -13.92 34.08 -18.32
C GLU A 3 -13.05 35.27 -17.88
N ASP A 4 -12.90 35.53 -16.58
CA ASP A 4 -12.20 36.73 -16.07
C ASP A 4 -10.72 36.51 -15.70
N ASN A 5 -10.16 35.31 -15.88
CA ASN A 5 -8.76 35.06 -15.50
C ASN A 5 -7.97 34.30 -16.58
N PRO A 6 -7.27 35.01 -17.48
CA PRO A 6 -6.44 34.39 -18.52
C PRO A 6 -5.32 33.51 -17.94
N GLN A 7 -4.88 33.74 -16.70
CA GLN A 7 -3.90 32.86 -16.03
C GLN A 7 -4.49 31.48 -15.68
N MET A 8 -5.81 31.37 -15.41
CA MET A 8 -6.45 30.07 -15.24
C MET A 8 -6.56 29.32 -16.57
N ALA A 9 -6.90 30.01 -17.65
CA ALA A 9 -6.97 29.41 -18.99
C ALA A 9 -5.60 28.87 -19.44
N ASP A 10 -4.52 29.63 -19.23
CA ASP A 10 -3.16 29.20 -19.54
C ASP A 10 -2.71 27.99 -18.70
N PHE A 11 -3.17 27.89 -17.44
CA PHE A 11 -2.89 26.74 -16.57
C PHE A 11 -3.61 25.47 -17.03
N PHE A 12 -4.88 25.58 -17.49
CA PHE A 12 -5.64 24.46 -18.07
C PHE A 12 -5.13 24.00 -19.44
N VAL A 13 -4.59 24.92 -20.24
CA VAL A 13 -3.95 24.61 -21.54
C VAL A 13 -2.58 23.97 -21.33
N GLN A 14 -1.82 24.37 -20.30
CA GLN A 14 -0.56 23.71 -19.93
C GLN A 14 -0.75 22.33 -19.29
N SER A 15 -1.86 22.09 -18.60
CA SER A 15 -2.10 20.83 -17.87
C SER A 15 -2.56 19.64 -18.72
N GLN A 16 -2.49 19.72 -20.06
CA GLN A 16 -2.82 18.62 -21.00
C GLN A 16 -4.17 17.91 -20.71
N GLY A 17 -5.18 18.64 -20.22
CA GLY A 17 -6.49 18.06 -19.89
C GLY A 17 -6.58 17.36 -18.53
N GLN A 18 -5.53 17.36 -17.70
CA GLN A 18 -5.64 16.95 -16.30
C GLN A 18 -6.36 18.04 -15.49
N SER A 19 -7.46 17.63 -14.85
CA SER A 19 -8.17 18.44 -13.86
C SER A 19 -7.33 18.54 -12.59
N LEU A 20 -7.15 19.75 -12.04
CA LEU A 20 -6.51 19.96 -10.73
C LEU A 20 -7.13 19.07 -9.64
N THR A 21 -8.43 18.81 -9.76
CA THR A 21 -9.19 17.89 -8.89
C THR A 21 -8.69 16.45 -8.99
N ASP A 22 -8.36 15.97 -10.19
CA ASP A 22 -7.87 14.61 -10.39
C ASP A 22 -6.45 14.44 -9.81
N SER A 23 -5.58 15.46 -9.96
CA SER A 23 -4.24 15.48 -9.33
C SER A 23 -4.33 15.52 -7.79
N PHE A 24 -5.28 16.29 -7.26
CA PHE A 24 -5.60 16.30 -5.83
C PHE A 24 -6.05 14.91 -5.34
N PHE A 25 -6.94 14.24 -6.07
CA PHE A 25 -7.39 12.90 -5.70
C PHE A 25 -6.29 11.85 -5.85
N ALA A 26 -5.44 11.92 -6.88
CA ALA A 26 -4.30 11.02 -7.03
C ALA A 26 -3.35 11.13 -5.82
N THR A 27 -3.04 12.36 -5.41
CA THR A 27 -2.22 12.61 -4.21
C THR A 27 -2.92 12.11 -2.94
N SER A 28 -4.24 12.30 -2.85
CA SER A 28 -5.04 11.80 -1.72
C SER A 28 -5.00 10.27 -1.63
N MET A 29 -5.02 9.55 -2.76
CA MET A 29 -4.89 8.09 -2.78
C MET A 29 -3.51 7.65 -2.26
N VAL A 30 -2.44 8.37 -2.60
CA VAL A 30 -1.09 8.11 -2.03
C VAL A 30 -1.10 8.28 -0.51
N MET A 31 -1.70 9.35 0.02
CA MET A 31 -1.81 9.56 1.47
C MET A 31 -2.61 8.44 2.15
N LEU A 32 -3.75 8.04 1.59
CA LEU A 32 -4.57 6.95 2.11
C LEU A 32 -3.86 5.60 2.04
N ALA A 33 -3.08 5.37 0.98
CA ALA A 33 -2.25 4.18 0.83
C ALA A 33 -1.16 4.11 1.92
N LEU A 34 -0.51 5.24 2.24
CA LEU A 34 0.49 5.31 3.31
C LEU A 34 -0.12 5.04 4.70
N VAL A 35 -1.29 5.62 4.99
CA VAL A 35 -2.02 5.34 6.23
C VAL A 35 -2.40 3.86 6.32
N THR A 36 -2.91 3.30 5.22
CA THR A 36 -3.26 1.87 5.18
C THR A 36 -2.02 1.00 5.33
N ALA A 37 -0.90 1.35 4.71
CA ALA A 37 0.34 0.61 4.85
C ALA A 37 0.83 0.56 6.31
N GLY A 38 0.66 1.63 7.08
CA GLY A 38 0.92 1.63 8.52
C GLY A 38 0.06 0.62 9.29
N PHE A 39 -1.25 0.60 9.01
CA PHE A 39 -2.17 -0.40 9.56
C PHE A 39 -1.76 -1.84 9.16
N SER A 40 -1.45 -2.05 7.88
CA SER A 40 -1.12 -3.37 7.34
C SER A 40 0.20 -3.89 7.92
N ILE A 41 1.24 -3.05 7.98
CA ILE A 41 2.52 -3.39 8.62
C ILE A 41 2.29 -3.72 10.10
N SER A 42 1.50 -2.90 10.82
CA SER A 42 1.17 -3.17 12.23
C SER A 42 0.47 -4.52 12.42
N SER A 43 -0.48 -4.81 11.52
CA SER A 43 -1.24 -6.07 11.53
C SER A 43 -0.34 -7.27 11.23
N THR A 44 0.62 -7.14 10.32
CA THR A 44 1.62 -8.17 10.04
C THR A 44 2.59 -8.36 11.21
N LEU A 45 3.05 -7.29 11.85
CA LEU A 45 3.95 -7.37 13.00
C LEU A 45 3.28 -7.96 14.25
N ARG A 46 1.94 -7.99 14.31
CA ARG A 46 1.21 -8.72 15.35
C ARG A 46 1.58 -10.20 15.37
N LEU A 47 1.92 -10.80 14.22
CA LEU A 47 2.38 -12.19 14.13
C LEU A 47 3.59 -12.45 15.05
N ARG A 48 4.57 -11.54 15.01
CA ARG A 48 5.74 -11.56 15.91
C ARG A 48 5.35 -11.42 17.37
N SER A 49 4.37 -10.56 17.67
CA SER A 49 3.92 -10.35 19.05
C SER A 49 3.24 -11.58 19.64
N GLU A 50 2.52 -12.35 18.82
CA GLU A 50 1.89 -13.60 19.24
C GLU A 50 2.90 -14.73 19.42
N GLU A 51 3.89 -14.81 18.52
CA GLU A 51 5.03 -15.73 18.67
C GLU A 51 5.82 -15.42 19.95
N SER A 52 6.20 -14.16 20.17
CA SER A 52 7.01 -13.74 21.33
C SER A 52 6.25 -13.87 22.66
N ALA A 53 4.92 -13.93 22.64
CA ALA A 53 4.08 -14.08 23.82
C ALA A 53 3.75 -15.55 24.15
N GLY A 54 4.34 -16.52 23.44
CA GLY A 54 4.09 -17.95 23.64
C GLY A 54 2.70 -18.42 23.17
N ARG A 55 1.90 -17.57 22.53
CA ARG A 55 0.54 -17.92 22.06
C ARG A 55 0.53 -18.84 20.85
N ALA A 56 1.67 -18.99 20.18
CA ALA A 56 1.83 -19.95 19.09
C ALA A 56 1.89 -21.41 19.59
N GLU A 57 2.35 -21.65 20.82
CA GLU A 57 2.60 -23.01 21.35
C GLU A 57 1.33 -23.87 21.51
N PRO A 58 0.20 -23.35 22.05
CA PRO A 58 -1.03 -24.13 22.15
C PRO A 58 -1.65 -24.46 20.79
N ILE A 59 -1.46 -23.58 19.79
CA ILE A 59 -2.02 -23.77 18.45
C ILE A 59 -1.17 -24.77 17.68
N LEU A 60 0.16 -24.70 17.77
CA LEU A 60 1.06 -25.67 17.13
C LEU A 60 1.03 -27.05 17.81
N ALA A 61 0.44 -27.17 19.00
CA ALA A 61 0.12 -28.46 19.63
C ALA A 61 -1.08 -29.17 18.96
N THR A 62 -1.85 -28.45 18.13
CA THR A 62 -2.89 -29.04 17.25
C THR A 62 -2.24 -29.50 15.93
N PRO A 63 -2.93 -30.27 15.06
CA PRO A 63 -2.36 -30.72 13.78
C PRO A 63 -2.17 -29.58 12.74
N THR A 64 -2.25 -28.31 13.14
CA THR A 64 -2.03 -27.17 12.24
C THR A 64 -0.53 -26.93 12.03
N GLY A 65 -0.10 -26.96 10.77
CA GLY A 65 1.31 -26.71 10.41
C GLY A 65 1.71 -25.24 10.60
N ARG A 66 2.98 -25.01 10.95
CA ARG A 66 3.58 -23.66 11.14
C ARG A 66 3.30 -22.70 9.99
N VAL A 67 3.39 -23.20 8.75
CA VAL A 67 3.13 -22.41 7.54
C VAL A 67 1.65 -22.05 7.39
N ALA A 68 0.74 -22.94 7.77
CA ALA A 68 -0.70 -22.68 7.70
C ALA A 68 -1.13 -21.59 8.69
N TRP A 69 -0.54 -21.57 9.89
CA TRP A 69 -0.75 -20.52 10.89
C TRP A 69 -0.22 -19.16 10.43
N ALA A 70 1.00 -19.10 9.88
CA ALA A 70 1.54 -17.86 9.34
C ALA A 70 0.72 -17.38 8.12
N ALA A 71 0.37 -18.29 7.21
CA ALA A 71 -0.41 -17.96 6.03
C ALA A 71 -1.81 -17.41 6.36
N SER A 72 -2.49 -17.92 7.40
CA SER A 72 -3.81 -17.41 7.78
C SER A 72 -3.75 -15.94 8.21
N HIS A 73 -2.71 -15.55 8.96
CA HIS A 73 -2.49 -14.16 9.35
C HIS A 73 -2.14 -13.27 8.16
N LEU A 74 -1.32 -13.76 7.23
CA LEU A 74 -1.01 -13.02 6.01
C LEU A 74 -2.24 -12.82 5.12
N VAL A 75 -3.10 -13.82 5.02
CA VAL A 75 -4.40 -13.70 4.34
C VAL A 75 -5.25 -12.64 5.02
N MET A 76 -5.37 -12.65 6.35
CA MET A 76 -6.13 -11.63 7.07
C MET A 76 -5.54 -10.22 6.94
N ALA A 77 -4.21 -10.08 6.98
CA ALA A 77 -3.55 -8.79 6.77
C ALA A 77 -3.76 -8.27 5.34
N THR A 78 -3.69 -9.16 4.34
CA THR A 78 -3.92 -8.82 2.93
C THR A 78 -5.38 -8.42 2.70
N LEU A 79 -6.34 -9.20 3.20
CA LEU A 79 -7.76 -8.87 3.11
C LEU A 79 -8.08 -7.57 3.84
N GLY A 80 -7.54 -7.38 5.05
CA GLY A 80 -7.67 -6.12 5.79
C GLY A 80 -7.16 -4.93 4.99
N THR A 81 -5.99 -5.06 4.35
CA THR A 81 -5.42 -4.03 3.48
C THR A 81 -6.38 -3.65 2.34
N VAL A 82 -6.91 -4.64 1.62
CA VAL A 82 -7.84 -4.42 0.51
C VAL A 82 -9.13 -3.76 1.01
N VAL A 83 -9.68 -4.24 2.13
CA VAL A 83 -10.90 -3.68 2.73
C VAL A 83 -10.69 -2.24 3.18
N THR A 84 -9.57 -1.92 3.83
CA THR A 84 -9.27 -0.55 4.28
C THR A 84 -9.10 0.40 3.10
N ILE A 85 -8.37 0.01 2.04
CA ILE A 85 -8.24 0.82 0.83
C ILE A 85 -9.58 0.98 0.11
N ALA A 86 -10.36 -0.10 -0.03
CA ALA A 86 -11.67 -0.05 -0.67
C ALA A 86 -12.63 0.86 0.12
N ALA A 87 -12.64 0.79 1.45
CA ALA A 87 -13.44 1.66 2.29
C ALA A 87 -13.02 3.13 2.16
N ALA A 88 -11.71 3.41 2.11
CA ALA A 88 -11.20 4.75 1.89
C ALA A 88 -11.61 5.31 0.50
N GLY A 89 -11.43 4.51 -0.56
CA GLY A 89 -11.84 4.87 -1.92
C GLY A 89 -13.35 5.06 -2.06
N LEU A 90 -14.16 4.21 -1.42
CA LEU A 90 -15.61 4.38 -1.34
C LEU A 90 -15.99 5.68 -0.61
N GLY A 91 -15.35 5.97 0.52
CA GLY A 91 -15.60 7.21 1.28
C GLY A 91 -15.33 8.46 0.44
N VAL A 92 -14.18 8.48 -0.24
CA VAL A 92 -13.82 9.57 -1.17
C VAL A 92 -14.80 9.63 -2.35
N GLY A 93 -15.11 8.49 -2.97
CA GLY A 93 -16.01 8.40 -4.11
C GLY A 93 -17.44 8.87 -3.79
N VAL A 94 -17.99 8.46 -2.65
CA VAL A 94 -19.32 8.90 -2.19
C VAL A 94 -19.32 10.40 -1.89
N ALA A 95 -18.31 10.88 -1.16
CA ALA A 95 -18.20 12.32 -0.88
C ALA A 95 -18.10 13.15 -2.17
N TYR A 96 -17.31 12.67 -3.14
CA TYR A 96 -17.15 13.36 -4.42
C TYR A 96 -18.44 13.32 -5.26
N ALA A 97 -19.10 12.16 -5.33
CA ALA A 97 -20.37 12.01 -6.02
C ALA A 97 -21.49 12.90 -5.44
N VAL A 98 -21.55 13.04 -4.11
CA VAL A 98 -22.51 13.95 -3.45
C VAL A 98 -22.19 15.40 -3.76
N ALA A 99 -20.90 15.77 -3.80
CA ALA A 99 -20.47 17.14 -4.07
C ALA A 99 -20.72 17.58 -5.52
N THR A 100 -20.60 16.66 -6.49
CA THR A 100 -20.75 16.96 -7.93
C THR A 100 -22.11 16.56 -8.51
N GLY A 101 -22.87 15.72 -7.81
CA GLY A 101 -24.09 15.11 -8.33
C GLY A 101 -23.84 13.96 -9.32
N ASP A 102 -22.60 13.46 -9.43
CA ASP A 102 -22.22 12.39 -10.36
C ASP A 102 -21.88 11.08 -9.64
N ALA A 103 -22.80 10.13 -9.67
CA ALA A 103 -22.63 8.81 -9.09
C ALA A 103 -21.50 7.99 -9.74
N GLY A 104 -21.09 8.32 -10.97
CA GLY A 104 -19.97 7.68 -11.67
C GLY A 104 -18.61 7.87 -10.97
N GLN A 105 -18.51 8.85 -10.07
CA GLN A 105 -17.30 9.08 -9.29
C GLN A 105 -17.04 8.01 -8.24
N VAL A 106 -18.07 7.30 -7.75
CA VAL A 106 -17.89 6.23 -6.75
C VAL A 106 -17.02 5.08 -7.28
N PRO A 107 -17.36 4.40 -8.39
CA PRO A 107 -16.51 3.36 -8.94
C PRO A 107 -15.17 3.89 -9.45
N ARG A 108 -15.11 5.14 -9.94
CA ARG A 108 -13.86 5.77 -10.39
C ARG A 108 -12.86 5.92 -9.24
N MET A 109 -13.29 6.48 -8.11
CA MET A 109 -12.41 6.66 -6.94
C MET A 109 -12.10 5.34 -6.24
N LEU A 110 -13.04 4.39 -6.23
CA LEU A 110 -12.78 3.04 -5.75
C LEU A 110 -11.68 2.35 -6.58
N GLY A 111 -11.76 2.44 -7.92
CA GLY A 111 -10.73 1.92 -8.81
C GLY A 111 -9.36 2.57 -8.59
N ALA A 112 -9.34 3.90 -8.45
CA ALA A 112 -8.12 4.66 -8.14
C ALA A 112 -7.48 4.21 -6.82
N ALA A 113 -8.28 4.04 -5.77
CA ALA A 113 -7.80 3.53 -4.49
C ALA A 113 -7.26 2.10 -4.62
N LEU A 114 -7.99 1.20 -5.29
CA LEU A 114 -7.57 -0.19 -5.46
C LEU A 114 -6.26 -0.34 -6.26
N ALA A 115 -5.93 0.63 -7.13
CA ALA A 115 -4.66 0.65 -7.84
C ALA A 115 -3.45 0.78 -6.89
N THR A 116 -3.62 1.30 -5.68
CA THR A 116 -2.51 1.41 -4.71
C THR A 116 -2.26 0.12 -3.94
N VAL A 117 -3.17 -0.86 -4.01
CA VAL A 117 -3.08 -2.13 -3.25
C VAL A 117 -1.76 -2.85 -3.50
N PRO A 118 -1.31 -3.08 -4.75
CA PRO A 118 -0.07 -3.81 -5.00
C PRO A 118 1.16 -3.15 -4.36
N ALA A 119 1.25 -1.82 -4.40
CA ALA A 119 2.35 -1.08 -3.78
C ALA A 119 2.35 -1.22 -2.25
N VAL A 120 1.18 -1.16 -1.62
CA VAL A 120 1.06 -1.39 -0.17
C VAL A 120 1.44 -2.83 0.18
N LEU A 121 1.05 -3.81 -0.64
CA LEU A 121 1.44 -5.21 -0.43
C LEU A 121 2.94 -5.45 -0.57
N VAL A 122 3.67 -4.65 -1.37
CA VAL A 122 5.14 -4.72 -1.38
C VAL A 122 5.72 -4.31 -0.02
N LEU A 123 5.22 -3.22 0.59
CA LEU A 123 5.67 -2.80 1.92
C LEU A 123 5.33 -3.83 2.99
N VAL A 124 4.15 -4.44 2.91
CA VAL A 124 3.77 -5.58 3.78
C VAL A 124 4.68 -6.77 3.53
N GLY A 125 5.01 -7.06 2.25
CA GLY A 125 5.95 -8.09 1.84
C GLY A 125 7.32 -7.93 2.49
N VAL A 126 7.83 -6.71 2.56
CA VAL A 126 9.09 -6.41 3.28
C VAL A 126 8.96 -6.76 4.77
N ALA A 127 7.85 -6.41 5.42
CA ALA A 127 7.61 -6.79 6.81
C ALA A 127 7.57 -8.31 7.01
N VAL A 128 6.92 -9.05 6.09
CA VAL A 128 6.86 -10.51 6.10
C VAL A 128 8.23 -11.14 5.88
N ALA A 129 9.02 -10.63 4.93
CA ALA A 129 10.37 -11.11 4.65
C ALA A 129 11.29 -10.89 5.86
N LEU A 130 11.26 -9.69 6.46
CA LEU A 130 12.02 -9.40 7.67
C LEU A 130 11.59 -10.28 8.83
N PHE A 131 10.28 -10.45 9.06
CA PHE A 131 9.76 -11.37 10.08
C PHE A 131 10.26 -12.80 9.88
N GLY A 132 10.15 -13.33 8.67
CA GLY A 132 10.56 -14.69 8.33
C GLY A 132 12.06 -14.90 8.47
N MET A 133 12.89 -13.97 7.99
CA MET A 133 14.35 -14.11 7.99
C MET A 133 14.99 -13.72 9.33
N VAL A 134 14.68 -12.53 9.85
CA VAL A 134 15.30 -11.91 11.03
C VAL A 134 14.23 -11.18 11.86
N PRO A 135 13.51 -11.87 12.76
CA PRO A 135 12.29 -11.37 13.37
C PRO A 135 12.56 -10.19 14.31
N GLN A 136 13.78 -10.11 14.86
CA GLN A 136 14.26 -8.97 15.62
C GLN A 136 14.30 -7.68 14.79
N ALA A 137 14.54 -7.79 13.48
CA ALA A 137 14.55 -6.68 12.53
C ALA A 137 13.18 -6.37 11.92
N ALA A 138 12.13 -7.17 12.18
CA ALA A 138 10.79 -6.95 11.61
C ALA A 138 10.24 -5.52 11.83
N PRO A 139 10.44 -4.85 13.00
CA PRO A 139 10.02 -3.46 13.18
C PRO A 139 10.67 -2.48 12.21
N ALA A 140 11.82 -2.81 11.61
CA ALA A 140 12.48 -1.96 10.61
C ALA A 140 11.64 -1.78 9.33
N ALA A 141 10.59 -2.59 9.12
CA ALA A 141 9.62 -2.36 8.04
C ALA A 141 8.97 -0.96 8.11
N TRP A 142 8.83 -0.38 9.30
CA TRP A 142 8.36 1.00 9.48
C TRP A 142 9.31 2.04 8.85
N ALA A 143 10.62 1.77 8.81
CA ALA A 143 11.56 2.64 8.10
C ALA A 143 11.28 2.63 6.59
N GLY A 144 10.92 1.47 6.02
CA GLY A 144 10.47 1.38 4.63
C GLY A 144 9.22 2.23 4.36
N LEU A 145 8.24 2.19 5.26
CA LEU A 145 7.07 3.08 5.18
C LEU A 145 7.44 4.56 5.30
N ALA A 146 8.34 4.92 6.23
CA ALA A 146 8.79 6.29 6.38
C ALA A 146 9.51 6.80 5.11
N VAL A 147 10.35 5.98 4.49
CA VAL A 147 11.00 6.27 3.21
C VAL A 147 9.96 6.44 2.10
N ALA A 148 8.99 5.54 2.00
CA ALA A 148 7.91 5.65 1.02
C ALA A 148 7.05 6.92 1.22
N ALA A 149 6.81 7.31 2.47
CA ALA A 149 6.08 8.54 2.81
C ALA A 149 6.88 9.80 2.40
N VAL A 150 8.18 9.83 2.70
CA VAL A 150 9.05 10.95 2.29
C VAL A 150 9.11 11.06 0.77
N ILE A 151 9.30 9.94 0.07
CA ILE A 151 9.36 9.94 -1.40
C ILE A 151 8.00 10.35 -1.97
N GLY A 152 6.90 9.73 -1.55
CA GLY A 152 5.58 9.96 -2.12
C GLY A 152 4.98 11.35 -1.82
N LEU A 153 5.39 12.00 -0.73
CA LEU A 153 4.86 13.32 -0.35
C LEU A 153 5.82 14.47 -0.65
N LEU A 154 7.13 14.22 -0.56
CA LEU A 154 8.15 15.26 -0.65
C LEU A 154 9.15 15.01 -1.79
N GLY A 155 9.07 13.89 -2.52
CA GLY A 155 10.07 13.52 -3.52
C GLY A 155 10.28 14.57 -4.60
N GLU A 156 9.19 15.13 -5.14
CA GLU A 156 9.24 16.22 -6.12
C GLU A 156 9.73 17.53 -5.50
N VAL A 157 9.22 17.87 -4.31
CA VAL A 157 9.57 19.10 -3.58
C VAL A 157 11.06 19.14 -3.23
N LEU A 158 11.59 18.00 -2.78
CA LEU A 158 13.01 17.82 -2.45
C LEU A 158 13.88 17.58 -3.68
N ARG A 159 13.28 17.45 -4.87
CA ARG A 159 13.96 17.14 -6.14
C ARG A 159 14.88 15.93 -6.01
N LEU A 160 14.36 14.88 -5.38
CA LEU A 160 15.14 13.65 -5.18
C LEU A 160 15.57 13.07 -6.53
N PRO A 161 16.80 12.53 -6.62
CA PRO A 161 17.23 11.90 -7.85
C PRO A 161 16.35 10.69 -8.17
N GLU A 162 16.16 10.42 -9.45
CA GLU A 162 15.21 9.41 -9.94
C GLU A 162 15.42 8.03 -9.31
N TRP A 163 16.69 7.60 -9.19
CA TRP A 163 17.02 6.31 -8.58
C TRP A 163 16.55 6.19 -7.12
N VAL A 164 16.43 7.29 -6.37
CA VAL A 164 15.86 7.29 -5.01
C VAL A 164 14.35 7.14 -5.06
N ARG A 165 13.67 7.86 -5.98
CA ARG A 165 12.21 7.78 -6.12
C ARG A 165 11.76 6.37 -6.53
N LEU A 166 12.50 5.75 -7.44
CA LEU A 166 12.28 4.36 -7.89
C LEU A 166 12.48 3.31 -6.78
N VAL A 167 12.96 3.68 -5.59
CA VAL A 167 12.94 2.76 -4.44
C VAL A 167 11.53 2.58 -3.90
N SER A 168 10.68 3.61 -4.00
CA SER A 168 9.32 3.57 -3.48
C SER A 168 8.40 2.74 -4.37
N PRO A 169 7.70 1.72 -3.82
CA PRO A 169 6.69 0.98 -4.58
C PRO A 169 5.53 1.88 -5.04
N LEU A 170 5.26 2.97 -4.31
CA LEU A 170 4.18 3.91 -4.64
C LEU A 170 4.47 4.73 -5.90
N GLU A 171 5.75 4.96 -6.23
CA GLU A 171 6.15 5.67 -7.46
C GLU A 171 5.79 4.88 -8.73
N HIS A 172 5.59 3.57 -8.60
CA HIS A 172 5.25 2.68 -9.70
C HIS A 172 3.73 2.53 -9.88
N VAL A 173 2.93 3.13 -9.00
CA VAL A 173 1.47 3.12 -9.13
C VAL A 173 1.10 4.20 -10.16
N PRO A 174 0.33 3.87 -11.22
CA PRO A 174 -0.15 4.89 -12.14
C PRO A 174 -0.95 5.96 -11.38
N ALA A 175 -0.79 7.24 -11.72
CA ALA A 175 -1.38 8.34 -10.97
C ALA A 175 -2.89 8.51 -11.23
N VAL A 176 -3.67 7.42 -11.17
CA VAL A 176 -5.14 7.43 -11.33
C VAL A 176 -5.76 8.21 -10.16
N PRO A 177 -6.72 9.13 -10.41
CA PRO A 177 -7.44 9.37 -11.66
C PRO A 177 -6.83 10.42 -12.60
N ALA A 178 -5.65 10.96 -12.31
CA ALA A 178 -4.97 11.94 -13.15
C ALA A 178 -4.36 11.32 -14.41
N GLU A 179 -3.99 10.04 -14.35
CA GLU A 179 -3.48 9.26 -15.49
C GLU A 179 -4.36 8.04 -15.78
N ASP A 180 -4.18 7.50 -16.99
CA ASP A 180 -4.83 6.25 -17.39
C ASP A 180 -4.28 5.06 -16.59
N LEU A 181 -5.15 4.07 -16.36
CA LEU A 181 -4.79 2.87 -15.65
C LEU A 181 -3.82 2.00 -16.49
N ALA A 182 -2.56 1.95 -16.08
CA ALA A 182 -1.59 1.01 -16.63
C ALA A 182 -1.54 -0.28 -15.79
N LEU A 183 -1.87 -1.42 -16.39
CA LEU A 183 -1.88 -2.71 -15.68
C LEU A 183 -0.48 -3.30 -15.47
N VAL A 184 0.48 -2.99 -16.35
CA VAL A 184 1.82 -3.57 -16.30
C VAL A 184 2.54 -3.28 -14.97
N PRO A 185 2.61 -2.02 -14.49
CA PRO A 185 3.23 -1.74 -13.19
C PRO A 185 2.54 -2.45 -12.02
N LEU A 186 1.21 -2.53 -12.04
CA LEU A 186 0.42 -3.20 -11.00
C LEU A 186 0.69 -4.70 -10.93
N VAL A 187 0.82 -5.35 -12.09
CA VAL A 187 1.21 -6.77 -12.16
C VAL A 187 2.62 -6.97 -11.62
N LEU A 188 3.58 -6.13 -12.01
CA LEU A 188 4.96 -6.21 -11.51
C LEU A 188 5.03 -6.03 -9.99
N LEU A 189 4.35 -5.02 -9.44
CA LEU A 189 4.24 -4.81 -7.98
C LEU A 189 3.64 -6.03 -7.28
N THR A 190 2.59 -6.62 -7.86
CA THR A 190 1.95 -7.82 -7.30
C THR A 190 2.90 -9.01 -7.30
N LEU A 191 3.68 -9.21 -8.37
CA LEU A 191 4.69 -10.27 -8.45
C LEU A 191 5.81 -10.06 -7.41
N VAL A 192 6.27 -8.82 -7.22
CA VAL A 192 7.25 -8.49 -6.19
C VAL A 192 6.70 -8.78 -4.79
N ALA A 193 5.48 -8.36 -4.50
CA ALA A 193 4.82 -8.64 -3.23
C ALA A 193 4.68 -10.16 -2.97
N ALA A 194 4.25 -10.91 -3.98
CA ALA A 194 4.15 -12.37 -3.91
C ALA A 194 5.52 -13.04 -3.66
N GLY A 195 6.58 -12.56 -4.32
CA GLY A 195 7.94 -13.03 -4.10
C GLY A 195 8.43 -12.77 -2.67
N LEU A 196 8.15 -11.59 -2.12
CA LEU A 196 8.48 -11.25 -0.74
C LEU A 196 7.72 -12.12 0.28
N PHE A 197 6.42 -12.36 0.05
CA PHE A 197 5.63 -13.29 0.87
C PHE A 197 6.17 -14.72 0.81
N ALA A 198 6.48 -15.23 -0.38
CA ALA A 198 7.06 -16.55 -0.56
C ALA A 198 8.41 -16.66 0.17
N ALA A 199 9.30 -15.67 -0.02
CA ALA A 199 10.61 -15.63 0.63
C ALA A 199 10.49 -15.59 2.17
N GLY A 200 9.60 -14.77 2.71
CA GLY A 200 9.37 -14.69 4.16
C GLY A 200 8.79 -15.97 4.74
N LEU A 201 7.80 -16.59 4.08
CA LEU A 201 7.23 -17.86 4.51
C LEU A 201 8.23 -19.02 4.41
N SER A 202 9.03 -19.07 3.35
CA SER A 202 10.09 -20.07 3.19
C SER A 202 11.17 -19.92 4.26
N ALA A 203 11.59 -18.68 4.56
CA ALA A 203 12.56 -18.39 5.62
C ALA A 203 12.00 -18.77 7.01
N PHE A 204 10.72 -18.45 7.27
CA PHE A 204 10.05 -18.85 8.51
C PHE A 204 9.99 -20.37 8.67
N ARG A 205 9.71 -21.11 7.59
CA ARG A 205 9.69 -22.58 7.61
C ARG A 205 11.07 -23.17 7.91
N ALA A 206 12.14 -22.56 7.42
CA ALA A 206 13.50 -23.06 7.57
C ALA A 206 14.12 -22.74 8.95
N ARG A 207 13.49 -21.91 9.77
CA ARG A 207 14.02 -21.50 11.08
C ARG A 207 13.49 -22.37 12.21
N ASP A 208 14.40 -22.79 13.06
CA ASP A 208 14.07 -23.43 14.33
C ASP A 208 13.49 -22.38 15.29
N LEU A 209 12.29 -22.64 15.80
CA LEU A 209 11.67 -21.82 16.82
C LEU A 209 12.49 -22.02 18.10
N HIS A 210 13.05 -20.95 18.66
CA HIS A 210 13.54 -20.98 20.04
C HIS A 210 12.31 -21.10 20.93
N THR A 211 12.00 -22.32 21.36
CA THR A 211 11.18 -22.55 22.55
C THR A 211 11.97 -21.97 23.72
N GLY A 212 11.44 -20.90 24.32
CA GLY A 212 11.97 -20.33 25.56
C GLY A 212 11.85 -21.28 26.73
#